data_AF-Q3KTK0-F1
#
_entry.id   AF-Q3KTK0-F1
#
_cell.length_a   1.000
_cell.length_b   1.000
_cell.length_c   1.000
_cell.angle_alpha   90.00
_cell.angle_beta   90.00
_cell.angle_gamma   90.00
#
_symmetry.space_group_name_H-M   'P 1'
#
loop_
_entity.id
_entity.type
_entity.pdbx_description
1 polymer ?
#
loop_
_entity_poly.entity_id
_entity_poly.type
_entity_poly.pdbx_seq_one_letter_code
_entity_poly.pdbx_strand_id
1 'polypeptide(L)' 'GLQEQVLRDYKNGHLYGLEKFWAFLHYSKRKVEICHPIKELLQKYKTIEDFRVNFEVPDGFYGYRKRLPSSSASVNSN' A
#
# COMPACT_ATOMS: atom_id res chain seq x y z
N GLY A 1 -5.78 8.98 18.89
CA GLY A 1 -5.96 7.51 18.75
C GLY A 1 -5.45 7.00 17.40
N LEU A 2 -5.31 5.68 17.23
CA LEU A 2 -4.80 5.07 15.98
C LEU A 2 -5.68 5.43 14.77
N GLN A 3 -7.00 5.48 14.97
CA GLN A 3 -7.97 5.89 13.96
C GLN A 3 -7.82 7.36 13.52
N GLU A 4 -7.61 8.29 14.46
CA GLU A 4 -7.34 9.70 14.12
C GLU A 4 -6.04 9.89 13.36
N GLN A 5 -5.02 9.08 13.67
CA GLN A 5 -3.74 9.13 12.98
C GLN A 5 -3.89 8.69 11.53
N VAL A 6 -4.60 7.58 11.28
CA VAL A 6 -4.94 7.12 9.93
C VAL A 6 -5.71 8.19 9.16
N LEU A 7 -6.64 8.90 9.81
CA LEU A 7 -7.39 9.98 9.19
C LEU A 7 -6.51 11.19 8.84
N ARG A 8 -5.54 11.54 9.71
CA ARG A 8 -4.55 12.59 9.43
C ARG A 8 -3.63 12.22 8.28
N ASP A 9 -3.12 10.99 8.28
CA ASP A 9 -2.28 10.48 7.19
C ASP A 9 -3.04 10.52 5.87
N TYR A 10 -4.31 10.09 5.86
CA TYR A 10 -5.17 10.18 4.67
C TYR A 10 -5.32 11.61 4.16
N LYS A 11 -5.55 12.58 5.06
CA LYS A 11 -5.65 14.01 4.69
C LYS A 11 -4.35 14.57 4.13
N ASN A 12 -3.21 14.02 4.55
CA ASN A 12 -1.89 14.37 4.01
C ASN A 12 -1.56 13.63 2.70
N GLY A 13 -2.48 12.81 2.18
CA GLY A 13 -2.27 12.01 0.96
C GLY A 13 -1.52 10.70 1.20
N HIS A 14 -1.30 10.31 2.46
CA HIS A 14 -0.64 9.06 2.82
C HIS A 14 -1.67 7.94 3.06
N LEU A 15 -1.66 6.93 2.20
CA LEU A 15 -2.58 5.80 2.26
C LEU A 15 -2.08 4.62 3.11
N TYR A 16 -0.82 4.67 3.58
CA TYR A 16 -0.18 3.55 4.30
C TYR A 16 -0.92 3.13 5.58
N GLY A 17 -1.36 4.11 6.38
CA GLY A 17 -2.13 3.83 7.59
C GLY A 17 -3.48 3.16 7.27
N LEU A 18 -4.12 3.59 6.18
CA LEU A 18 -5.39 3.05 5.72
C LEU A 18 -5.23 1.63 5.13
N GLU A 19 -4.16 1.39 4.36
CA GLU A 19 -3.81 0.08 3.80
C GLU A 19 -3.59 -0.95 4.92
N LYS A 20 -2.80 -0.60 5.94
CA LYS A 20 -2.58 -1.50 7.09
C LYS A 20 -3.88 -1.84 7.80
N PHE A 21 -4.79 -0.87 7.93
CA PHE A 21 -6.10 -1.09 8.54
C PHE A 21 -6.98 -1.99 7.69
N TRP A 22 -7.01 -1.77 6.37
CA TRP A 22 -7.71 -2.60 5.41
C TRP A 22 -7.20 -4.04 5.43
N ALA A 23 -5.88 -4.24 5.37
CA ALA A 23 -5.26 -5.56 5.44
C ALA A 23 -5.56 -6.23 6.78
N PHE A 24 -5.46 -5.49 7.88
CA PHE A 24 -5.84 -6.03 9.18
C PHE A 24 -7.29 -6.51 9.18
N LEU A 25 -8.25 -5.77 8.62
CA LEU A 25 -9.66 -6.20 8.55
C LEU A 25 -9.91 -7.34 7.58
N HIS A 26 -9.19 -7.36 6.45
CA HIS A 26 -9.36 -8.37 5.41
C HIS A 26 -8.78 -9.73 5.84
N TYR A 27 -7.64 -9.72 6.52
CA TYR A 27 -6.98 -10.94 7.01
C TYR A 27 -7.40 -11.32 8.42
N SER A 28 -7.75 -10.36 9.28
CA SER A 28 -8.28 -10.66 10.61
C SER A 28 -9.74 -11.05 10.48
N LYS A 29 -10.07 -12.28 10.87
CA LYS A 29 -11.46 -12.72 11.01
C LYS A 29 -12.20 -12.04 12.18
N ARG A 30 -11.62 -10.99 12.78
CA ARG A 30 -12.18 -10.26 13.92
C ARG A 30 -12.90 -9.02 13.45
N LYS A 31 -14.13 -8.83 13.94
CA LYS A 31 -14.89 -7.60 13.75
C LYS A 31 -14.42 -6.59 14.80
N VAL A 32 -13.64 -5.61 14.36
CA VAL A 32 -13.24 -4.46 15.20
C VAL A 32 -14.22 -3.32 14.95
N GLU A 33 -14.52 -2.53 15.98
CA GLU A 33 -15.30 -1.31 15.82
C GLU A 33 -14.45 -0.23 15.15
N ILE A 34 -14.89 0.19 13.97
CA ILE A 34 -14.22 1.18 13.13
C ILE A 34 -15.05 2.46 13.18
N CYS A 35 -14.41 3.61 13.33
CA CYS A 35 -15.08 4.90 13.16
C CYS A 35 -15.72 5.02 11.77
N HIS A 36 -16.92 5.61 11.73
CA HIS A 36 -17.69 5.88 10.51
C HIS A 36 -16.84 6.43 9.33
N PRO A 37 -16.00 7.47 9.51
CA PRO A 37 -15.19 8.00 8.41
C PRO A 37 -14.18 7.01 7.83
N ILE A 38 -13.55 6.16 8.66
CA ILE A 38 -12.61 5.14 8.16
C ILE A 38 -13.37 4.05 7.41
N LYS A 39 -14.57 3.70 7.88
CA LYS A 39 -15.42 2.72 7.20
C LYS A 39 -15.82 3.20 5.80
N GLU A 40 -16.19 4.46 5.64
CA GLU A 40 -16.48 5.07 4.33
C GLU A 40 -15.25 5.06 3.41
N LEU A 41 -14.07 5.41 3.95
CA LEU A 41 -12.82 5.34 3.18
C LEU A 41 -12.55 3.91 2.71
N LEU A 42 -12.68 2.91 3.58
CA LEU A 42 -12.49 1.50 3.20
C LEU A 42 -13.54 0.99 2.20
N GLN A 43 -14.72 1.61 2.12
CA GLN A 43 -15.68 1.31 1.05
C GLN A 43 -15.26 1.90 -0.30
N LYS A 44 -14.57 3.04 -0.28
CA LYS A 44 -14.02 3.70 -1.46
C LYS A 44 -12.78 2.98 -2.02
N TYR A 45 -11.89 2.51 -1.14
CA TYR A 45 -10.67 1.78 -1.51
C TYR A 45 -10.87 0.27 -1.28
N LYS A 46 -11.16 -0.48 -2.36
CA LYS A 46 -11.50 -1.91 -2.27
C LYS A 46 -10.34 -2.84 -2.63
N THR A 47 -9.34 -2.33 -3.32
CA THR A 47 -8.21 -3.14 -3.80
C THR A 47 -6.88 -2.63 -3.25
N ILE A 48 -5.91 -3.53 -3.14
CA ILE A 48 -4.54 -3.19 -2.73
C ILE A 48 -3.93 -2.17 -3.71
N GLU A 49 -4.32 -2.22 -4.99
CA GLU A 49 -3.86 -1.31 -6.03
C GLU A 49 -4.29 0.14 -5.79
N ASP A 50 -5.51 0.35 -5.26
CA ASP A 50 -6.00 1.71 -4.94
C ASP A 50 -5.13 2.40 -3.87
N PHE A 51 -4.46 1.63 -3.00
CA PHE A 51 -3.54 2.18 -1.99
C PHE A 51 -2.13 2.45 -2.54
N ARG A 52 -1.79 1.93 -3.72
CA ARG A 52 -0.44 2.01 -4.32
C ARG A 52 -0.25 3.21 -5.26
N VAL A 53 -1.30 3.99 -5.52
CA VAL A 53 -1.32 5.07 -6.53
C VAL A 53 -0.23 6.14 -6.32
N ASN A 54 0.22 6.36 -5.07
CA ASN A 54 1.22 7.38 -4.74
C ASN A 54 2.53 6.79 -4.19
N PHE A 55 2.75 5.48 -4.30
CA PHE A 55 3.99 4.87 -3.83
C PHE A 55 5.04 4.95 -4.94
N GLU A 56 5.77 6.07 -4.98
CA GLU A 56 7.06 6.11 -5.68
C GLU A 56 8.02 5.22 -4.90
N VAL A 57 8.25 4.02 -5.44
CA VAL A 57 9.15 3.03 -4.86
C VAL A 57 10.55 3.66 -4.80
N PRO A 58 11.12 3.95 -3.62
CA PRO A 58 12.52 4.34 -3.54
C PRO A 58 13.36 3.18 -4.05
N ASP A 59 14.40 3.49 -4.83
CA ASP A 59 15.26 2.46 -5.42
C ASP A 59 15.72 1.47 -4.34
N GLY A 60 15.39 0.19 -4.52
CA GLY A 60 15.73 -0.89 -3.57
C GLY A 60 14.67 -1.28 -2.55
N PHE A 61 13.46 -0.73 -2.53
CA PHE A 61 12.38 -1.23 -1.67
C PHE A 61 11.95 -2.65 -2.08
N TYR A 62 12.33 -3.63 -1.25
CA TYR A 62 12.19 -5.07 -1.49
C TYR A 62 10.73 -5.44 -1.85
N GLY A 63 10.56 -6.13 -2.99
CA GLY A 63 9.31 -6.77 -3.41
C GLY A 63 8.59 -6.13 -4.61
N TYR A 64 8.94 -4.90 -5.02
CA TYR A 64 8.30 -4.20 -6.14
C TYR A 64 9.13 -4.16 -7.43
N ARG A 65 10.07 -5.11 -7.59
CA ARG A 65 10.80 -5.22 -8.86
C ARG A 65 9.84 -5.78 -9.92
N LYS A 66 9.37 -4.92 -10.85
CA LYS A 66 9.07 -5.42 -12.20
C LYS A 66 10.34 -6.15 -12.63
N ARG A 67 10.24 -7.45 -12.94
CA ARG A 67 11.39 -8.25 -13.37
C ARG A 67 12.03 -7.54 -14.56
N LEU A 68 13.11 -6.78 -14.33
CA LEU A 68 13.93 -6.31 -15.43
C LEU A 68 14.55 -7.57 -16.02
N PRO A 69 14.41 -7.81 -17.34
CA PRO A 69 15.19 -8.85 -17.97
C PRO A 69 16.65 -8.51 -17.74
N SER A 70 17.38 -9.44 -17.12
CA SER A 70 18.83 -9.34 -17.03
C SER A 70 19.35 -9.27 -18.46
N SER A 71 19.79 -8.09 -18.89
CA SER A 71 20.61 -7.97 -20.10
C SER A 71 21.94 -8.60 -19.74
N SER A 72 22.05 -9.91 -19.94
CA SER A 72 23.33 -10.59 -20.08
C SER A 72 23.95 -10.05 -21.36
N ALA A 73 24.65 -8.92 -21.24
CA ALA A 73 25.48 -8.39 -22.31
C ALA A 73 26.54 -9.45 -22.60
N SER A 74 26.31 -10.22 -23.66
CA SER A 74 27.30 -11.05 -24.32
C SER A 74 28.47 -10.16 -24.71
N VAL A 75 29.55 -10.23 -23.93
CA VAL A 75 30.79 -9.53 -24.24
C VAL A 75 31.40 -10.25 -25.44
N ASN A 76 31.29 -9.60 -26.60
CA ASN A 76 31.87 -10.08 -27.84
C ASN A 76 33.40 -10.07 -27.71
N SER A 77 34.02 -11.23 -27.84
CA SER A 77 35.46 -11.40 -27.97
C SER A 77 36.00 -10.62 -29.17
N ASN A 78 37.13 -9.94 -28.98
CA ASN A 78 38.14 -9.65 -29.99
C ASN A 78 39.49 -9.59 -29.29
#